data_AF-A0A1J3FSW2-F1
#
_entry.id   AF-A0A1J3FSW2-F1
#
_cell.length_a   1.000
_cell.length_b   1.000
_cell.length_c   1.000
_cell.angle_alpha   90.00
_cell.angle_beta   90.00
_cell.angle_gamma   90.00
#
_symmetry.space_group_name_H-M   'P 1'
#
loop_
_entity.id
_entity.type
_entity.pdbx_description
1 polymer ?
#
loop_
_entity_poly.entity_id
_entity_poly.type
_entity_poly.pdbx_seq_one_letter_code
_entity_poly.pdbx_strand_id
1 'polypeptide(L)'
;SELYAARSHLGSTEKCVYVCLLDYSEELPQWFRLWINPNRTLPNSMIKKKKKKKTIGQLLVPIPDSNLSALPSLTTVAVGSEIYAIGGPVSGAPSSALRVLDCRSDTWRDAP
;
A
#
# COMPACT_ATOMS: atom_id res chain seq x y z
N SER A 1 7.25 -17.12 -4.81
CA SER A 1 8.59 -17.48 -4.28
C SER A 1 8.44 -18.59 -3.23
N GLU A 2 9.50 -19.35 -2.97
CA GLU A 2 9.52 -20.44 -1.98
C GLU A 2 9.11 -19.97 -0.58
N LEU A 3 9.48 -18.75 -0.19
CA LEU A 3 9.11 -18.15 1.10
C LEU A 3 7.59 -18.05 1.28
N TYR A 4 6.85 -17.60 0.27
CA TYR A 4 5.39 -17.51 0.35
C TYR A 4 4.72 -18.89 0.35
N ALA A 5 5.27 -19.86 -0.38
CA ALA A 5 4.78 -21.23 -0.34
C ALA A 5 4.93 -21.83 1.07
N ALA A 6 6.10 -21.69 1.69
CA ALA A 6 6.35 -22.15 3.05
C ALA A 6 5.44 -21.48 4.08
N ARG A 7 5.25 -20.14 3.98
CA ARG A 7 4.31 -19.40 4.84
C ARG A 7 2.88 -19.90 4.69
N SER A 8 2.44 -20.18 3.46
CA SER A 8 1.12 -20.74 3.18
C SER A 8 0.95 -22.12 3.82
N HIS A 9 1.94 -23.01 3.70
CA HIS A 9 1.91 -24.34 4.32
C HIS A 9 1.88 -24.28 5.86
N LEU A 10 2.56 -23.31 6.45
CA LEU A 10 2.58 -23.10 7.90
C LEU A 10 1.37 -22.32 8.43
N GLY A 11 0.49 -21.84 7.56
CA GLY A 11 -0.62 -20.96 7.95
C GLY A 11 -0.15 -19.60 8.51
N SER A 12 1.06 -19.17 8.17
CA SER A 12 1.65 -17.92 8.65
C SER A 12 1.30 -16.77 7.71
N THR A 13 0.27 -15.99 8.06
CA THR A 13 -0.16 -14.82 7.28
C THR A 13 0.40 -13.53 7.86
N GLU A 14 0.92 -12.65 7.00
CA GLU A 14 1.28 -11.28 7.37
C GLU A 14 0.11 -10.33 7.11
N LYS A 15 -0.20 -9.46 8.07
CA LYS A 15 -1.20 -8.40 7.88
C LYS A 15 -0.51 -7.17 7.30
N CYS A 16 -0.77 -6.89 6.03
CA CYS A 16 -0.33 -5.66 5.37
C CYS A 16 -1.49 -4.68 5.25
N VAL A 17 -1.21 -3.39 5.46
CA VAL A 17 -2.20 -2.32 5.28
C VAL A 17 -1.74 -1.48 4.09
N TYR A 18 -2.64 -1.33 3.12
CA TYR A 18 -2.45 -0.50 1.95
C TYR A 18 -3.39 0.69 2.02
N VAL A 19 -2.88 1.86 1.68
CA VAL A 19 -3.66 3.10 1.64
C VAL A 19 -3.43 3.79 0.32
N CYS A 20 -4.52 4.29 -0.26
CA CYS A 20 -4.49 5.16 -1.42
C CYS A 20 -4.76 6.58 -0.95
N LEU A 21 -3.84 7.49 -1.20
CA LEU A 21 -4.01 8.91 -0.88
C LEU A 21 -4.16 9.69 -2.17
N LEU A 22 -5.14 10.60 -2.19
CA LEU A 22 -5.38 11.50 -3.32
C LEU A 22 -4.80 12.86 -2.97
N ASP A 23 -3.89 13.35 -3.81
CA ASP A 23 -3.49 14.76 -3.81
C ASP A 23 -4.31 15.50 -4.89
N TYR A 24 -5.13 16.46 -4.45
CA TYR A 24 -5.97 17.25 -5.35
C TYR A 24 -5.16 18.20 -6.24
N SER A 25 -3.88 18.45 -5.94
CA SER A 25 -3.00 19.27 -6.78
C SER A 25 -2.52 18.54 -8.03
N GLU A 26 -2.33 17.22 -7.93
CA GLU A 26 -1.69 16.41 -8.97
C GLU A 26 -2.67 15.45 -9.65
N GLU A 27 -3.92 15.36 -9.19
CA GLU A 27 -4.99 14.46 -9.65
C GLU A 27 -4.62 12.95 -9.68
N LEU A 28 -3.43 12.58 -9.23
CA LEU A 28 -2.92 11.21 -9.27
C LEU A 28 -3.04 10.55 -7.89
N PRO A 29 -3.87 9.51 -7.75
CA PRO A 29 -3.89 8.70 -6.54
C PRO A 29 -2.56 7.95 -6.38
N GLN A 30 -1.93 8.09 -5.21
CA GLN A 30 -0.70 7.38 -4.89
C GLN A 30 -0.97 6.28 -3.87
N TRP A 31 -0.52 5.07 -4.18
CA TRP A 31 -0.62 3.93 -3.26
C TRP A 31 0.61 3.83 -2.36
N PHE A 32 0.34 3.48 -1.09
CA PHE A 32 1.34 3.27 -0.08
C PHE A 32 1.09 1.99 0.69
N ARG A 33 2.18 1.33 1.08
CA ARG A 33 2.15 0.29 2.11
C ARG A 33 2.50 0.92 3.46
N LEU A 34 1.64 0.71 4.44
CA LEU A 34 1.93 1.10 5.81
C LEU A 34 2.89 0.08 6.43
N TRP A 35 4.10 0.55 6.74
CA TRP A 35 5.10 -0.21 7.47
C TRP A 35 5.12 0.21 8.93
N ILE A 36 4.95 -0.77 9.82
CA ILE A 36 4.94 -0.56 11.28
C ILE A 36 6.20 -1.21 11.84
N ASN A 37 7.13 -0.39 12.35
CA ASN A 37 8.29 -0.92 13.05
C ASN A 37 8.05 -0.89 14.57
N PRO A 38 7.82 -2.05 15.20
CA PRO A 38 7.59 -2.12 16.65
C PRO A 38 8.85 -1.77 17.47
N ASN A 39 10.04 -1.77 16.84
CA ASN A 39 11.33 -1.61 17.48
C ASN A 39 12.00 -0.24 17.21
N ARG A 40 11.35 0.66 16.43
CA ARG A 40 11.96 1.95 16.08
C ARG A 40 11.86 2.94 17.25
N THR A 41 12.95 3.12 17.98
CA THR A 41 13.15 4.32 18.80
C THR A 41 13.59 5.47 17.91
N LEU A 42 12.84 6.57 17.86
CA LEU A 42 13.25 7.81 17.17
C LEU A 42 14.68 8.21 17.58
N PRO A 43 15.58 8.57 16.63
CA PRO A 43 16.87 9.13 16.99
C PRO A 43 16.63 10.44 17.74
N ASN A 44 17.20 10.53 18.94
CA ASN A 44 17.18 11.71 19.78
C ASN A 44 17.80 12.90 19.03
N SER A 45 16.98 13.73 18.38
CA SER A 45 17.32 15.13 18.20
C SER A 45 16.62 15.91 19.32
N MET A 46 17.44 16.59 20.12
CA MET A 46 17.13 17.43 21.28
C MET A 46 16.80 16.72 22.62
N ILE A 47 17.81 16.78 23.46
CA ILE A 47 17.85 16.71 24.92
C ILE A 47 16.58 17.26 25.58
N LYS A 48 15.86 16.42 26.32
CA LYS A 48 15.50 16.61 27.74
C LYS A 48 14.78 15.35 28.26
N LYS A 49 15.27 14.82 29.38
CA LYS A 49 14.76 13.64 30.10
C LYS A 49 13.25 13.78 30.39
N LYS A 50 12.39 13.21 29.55
CA LYS A 50 11.01 12.83 29.89
C LYS A 50 10.83 11.38 29.46
N LYS A 51 10.17 10.57 30.31
CA LYS A 51 9.88 9.13 30.13
C LYS A 51 9.78 8.79 28.63
N LYS A 52 10.70 7.97 28.12
CA LYS A 52 10.69 7.46 26.74
C LYS A 52 9.35 6.75 26.51
N LYS A 53 8.38 7.45 25.91
CA LYS A 53 7.18 6.83 25.38
C LYS A 53 7.66 6.03 24.16
N LYS A 54 7.42 4.71 24.15
CA LYS A 54 7.64 3.89 22.95
C LYS A 54 6.66 4.41 21.88
N THR A 55 7.12 5.32 21.04
CA THR A 55 6.37 5.72 19.85
C THR A 55 6.65 4.67 18.79
N ILE A 56 5.62 3.97 18.35
CA ILE A 56 5.72 3.02 17.24
C ILE A 56 6.04 3.83 15.98
N GLY A 57 7.14 3.51 15.31
CA GLY A 57 7.51 4.17 14.06
C GLY A 57 6.64 3.66 12.92
N GLN A 58 5.71 4.48 12.46
CA GLN A 58 4.90 4.23 11.26
C GLN A 58 5.56 4.92 10.06
N LEU A 59 5.69 4.22 8.95
CA LEU A 59 6.23 4.74 7.69
C LEU A 59 5.27 4.37 6.56
N LEU A 60 4.91 5.34 5.73
CA LEU A 60 4.23 5.09 4.47
C LEU A 60 5.29 4.90 3.39
N VAL A 61 5.36 3.70 2.83
CA VAL A 61 6.28 3.35 1.75
C VAL A 61 5.52 3.46 0.44
N PRO A 62 5.93 4.33 -0.51
CA PRO A 62 5.23 4.47 -1.78
C PRO A 62 5.39 3.22 -2.64
N ILE A 63 4.32 2.87 -3.36
CA ILE A 63 4.32 1.77 -4.33
C ILE A 63 4.64 2.35 -5.72
N PRO A 64 5.69 1.85 -6.39
CA PRO A 64 6.02 2.28 -7.75
C PRO A 64 4.87 2.05 -8.73
N ASP A 65 4.80 2.87 -9.78
CA ASP A 65 3.84 2.73 -10.88
C ASP A 65 2.36 2.77 -10.48
N SER A 66 2.02 3.69 -9.58
CA SER A 66 0.65 3.99 -9.17
C SER A 66 -0.12 4.84 -10.20
N ASN A 67 0.30 4.90 -11.47
CA ASN A 67 -0.36 5.66 -12.56
C ASN A 67 -1.73 5.06 -12.96
N LEU A 68 -2.51 4.62 -11.97
CA LEU A 68 -3.94 4.45 -12.06
C LEU A 68 -4.50 5.86 -12.25
N SER A 69 -4.87 6.16 -13.49
CA SER A 69 -5.55 7.40 -13.83
C SER A 69 -6.66 7.69 -12.81
N ALA A 70 -6.43 8.78 -12.09
CA ALA A 70 -7.31 9.68 -11.37
C ALA A 70 -8.73 9.21 -10.97
N LEU A 71 -9.15 9.65 -9.78
CA LEU A 71 -10.53 9.88 -9.32
C LEU A 71 -11.28 8.80 -8.48
N PRO A 72 -12.23 9.24 -7.63
CA PRO A 72 -12.80 8.50 -6.47
C PRO A 72 -13.70 7.30 -6.82
N SER A 73 -13.85 6.98 -8.10
CA SER A 73 -14.69 5.90 -8.63
C SER A 73 -13.94 4.57 -8.78
N LEU A 74 -12.67 4.51 -8.39
CA LEU A 74 -11.91 3.26 -8.35
C LEU A 74 -12.45 2.34 -7.27
N THR A 75 -13.13 1.27 -7.68
CA THR A 75 -13.56 0.22 -6.75
C THR A 75 -12.37 -0.69 -6.45
N THR A 76 -12.12 -0.98 -5.18
CA THR A 76 -11.02 -1.86 -4.79
C THR A 76 -11.52 -3.06 -3.99
N VAL A 77 -10.99 -4.23 -4.30
CA VAL A 77 -11.33 -5.49 -3.62
C VAL A 77 -10.06 -6.26 -3.32
N ALA A 78 -9.89 -6.70 -2.08
CA ALA A 78 -8.78 -7.56 -1.69
C ALA A 78 -9.20 -9.03 -1.75
N VAL A 79 -8.46 -9.85 -2.49
CA VAL A 79 -8.64 -11.29 -2.58
C VAL A 79 -7.30 -11.98 -2.34
N GLY A 80 -7.18 -12.69 -1.22
CA GLY A 80 -5.92 -13.32 -0.82
C GLY A 80 -4.80 -12.30 -0.63
N SER A 81 -3.78 -12.36 -1.48
CA SER A 81 -2.61 -11.46 -1.46
C SER A 81 -2.62 -10.44 -2.60
N GLU A 82 -3.79 -10.15 -3.16
CA GLU A 82 -3.95 -9.30 -4.32
C GLU A 82 -5.05 -8.26 -4.06
N ILE A 83 -4.83 -7.05 -4.56
CA ILE A 83 -5.83 -5.98 -4.55
C ILE A 83 -6.19 -5.67 -6.00
N TYR A 84 -7.47 -5.79 -6.31
CA TYR A 84 -8.05 -5.53 -7.62
C TYR A 84 -8.55 -4.09 -7.63
N ALA A 85 -8.06 -3.30 -8.56
CA ALA A 85 -8.46 -1.93 -8.81
C ALA A 85 -9.29 -1.88 -10.10
N ILE A 86 -10.60 -1.67 -9.96
CA ILE A 86 -11.59 -1.84 -11.03
C ILE A 86 -12.16 -0.47 -11.44
N GLY A 87 -12.09 -0.20 -12.73
CA GLY A 87 -12.64 1.00 -13.36
C GLY A 87 -11.81 2.24 -13.11
N GLY A 88 -12.48 3.33 -12.73
CA GLY A 88 -11.88 4.66 -12.64
C GLY A 88 -11.84 5.36 -14.02
N PRO A 89 -11.90 6.70 -14.06
CA PRO A 89 -11.82 7.42 -15.31
C PRO A 89 -10.39 7.40 -15.88
N VAL A 90 -10.25 7.07 -17.16
CA VAL A 90 -9.00 7.25 -17.91
C VAL A 90 -9.16 8.49 -18.77
N SER A 91 -8.35 9.52 -18.50
CA SER A 91 -8.45 10.82 -19.19
C SER A 91 -9.86 11.44 -19.13
N GLY A 92 -10.54 11.29 -17.99
CA GLY A 92 -11.88 11.84 -17.76
C GLY A 92 -13.05 11.02 -18.31
N ALA A 93 -12.80 9.93 -19.04
CA ALA A 93 -13.84 9.02 -19.54
C ALA A 93 -13.95 7.77 -18.65
N PRO A 94 -15.17 7.24 -18.39
CA PRO A 94 -15.33 5.97 -17.69
C PRO A 94 -14.53 4.85 -18.37
N SER A 95 -13.80 4.07 -17.59
CA SER A 95 -13.03 2.94 -18.08
C SER A 95 -13.48 1.64 -17.43
N SER A 96 -13.32 0.55 -18.16
CA SER A 96 -13.40 -0.83 -17.64
C SER A 96 -12.01 -1.38 -17.30
N ALA A 97 -10.99 -0.53 -17.22
CA ALA A 97 -9.63 -0.93 -16.88
C ALA A 97 -9.60 -1.68 -15.53
N LEU A 98 -8.80 -2.73 -15.49
CA LEU A 98 -8.63 -3.56 -14.31
C LEU A 98 -7.14 -3.77 -14.08
N ARG A 99 -6.67 -3.38 -12.90
CA ARG A 99 -5.27 -3.51 -12.49
C ARG A 99 -5.20 -4.31 -11.20
N VAL A 100 -4.15 -5.09 -11.06
CA VAL A 100 -3.93 -5.92 -9.88
C VAL A 100 -2.63 -5.49 -9.20
N LEU A 101 -2.72 -5.17 -7.91
CA LEU A 101 -1.56 -5.00 -7.05
C LEU A 101 -1.24 -6.34 -6.40
N ASP A 102 -0.06 -6.88 -6.69
CA ASP A 102 0.48 -8.03 -6.00
C ASP A 102 1.13 -7.58 -4.69
N CYS A 103 0.48 -7.86 -3.56
CA CYS A 103 0.96 -7.47 -2.23
C CYS A 103 2.23 -8.21 -1.81
N ARG A 104 2.68 -9.21 -2.58
CA ARG A 104 3.89 -9.98 -2.27
C ARG A 104 5.15 -9.29 -2.75
N SER A 105 5.04 -8.59 -3.88
CA SER A 105 6.12 -7.86 -4.55
C SER A 105 5.94 -6.35 -4.52
N ASP A 106 4.80 -5.85 -4.04
CA ASP A 106 4.45 -4.42 -4.05
C ASP A 106 4.51 -3.84 -5.49
N THR A 107 3.89 -4.56 -6.45
CA THR A 107 3.93 -4.21 -7.88
C THR A 107 2.57 -4.31 -8.56
N TRP A 108 2.30 -3.39 -9.48
CA TRP A 108 1.12 -3.40 -10.33
C TRP A 108 1.31 -4.24 -11.60
N ARG A 109 0.24 -4.90 -12.03
CA ARG A 109 0.13 -5.55 -13.35
C ARG A 109 -1.25 -5.34 -13.95
N ASP A 110 -1.37 -5.51 -15.26
CA ASP A 110 -2.67 -5.59 -15.91
C ASP A 110 -3.36 -6.90 -15.51
N ALA A 111 -4.67 -6.85 -15.35
CA ALA A 111 -5.44 -8.07 -15.16
C ALA A 111 -5.54 -8.86 -16.49
N PRO A 112 -5.82 -10.17 -16.42
CA PRO A 112 -6.04 -11.01 -17.60
C PRO A 112 -7.15 -10.50 -18.52
#